data_AF-A0AAV9AW13-F1
#
_entry.id   AF-A0AAV9AW13-F1
#
_cell.length_a   1.000
_cell.length_b   1.000
_cell.length_c   1.000
_cell.angle_alpha   90.00
_cell.angle_beta   90.00
_cell.angle_gamma   90.00
#
_symmetry.space_group_name_H-M   'P 1'
#
loop_
_entity.id
_entity.type
_entity.pdbx_description
1 polymer ?
#
loop_
_entity_poly.entity_id
_entity_poly.type
_entity_poly.pdbx_seq_one_letter_code
_entity_poly.pdbx_strand_id
1 'polypeptide(L)'
;MEVTEEQIRRAEANRLAALEKRRRAAASAAAEAGFTVDAGAWRLFKCRKPPNPNAESEAPRKPPPLPPSLPPERFCAFLEICAVDEFSVTPNPAPDFPFPGKFQCLRKIEDCLSSVVSCCYNGTQSCTGKYVYKLKDYVVVVKCLKKSPGILVNEIPYKTLAVCQRFSHAFTGNRWMAIMEDHLSDDRVNELVGKIPQFLRDALLPYQLEGVRYGLRRGGKCLIADEMGLGKSIQAIAIACCFLNEGPILVVCPASLRFSWAEELERWLPFLLPSDIHLG
;
A
#
# COMPACT_ATOMS: atom_id res chain seq x y z
N MET A 1 20.41 -20.83 -1.11
CA MET A 1 20.27 -21.56 0.15
C MET A 1 18.94 -21.17 0.76
N GLU A 2 18.00 -22.11 0.82
CA GLU A 2 16.72 -21.88 1.48
C GLU A 2 16.96 -21.79 2.99
N VAL A 3 16.55 -20.68 3.60
CA VAL A 3 16.56 -20.51 5.05
C VAL A 3 15.47 -21.41 5.59
N THR A 4 15.83 -22.37 6.44
CA THR A 4 14.88 -23.37 6.94
C THR A 4 13.85 -22.73 7.88
N GLU A 5 12.63 -23.29 7.94
CA GLU A 5 11.56 -22.79 8.83
C GLU A 5 12.02 -22.69 10.30
N GLU A 6 12.94 -23.56 10.70
CA GLU A 6 13.56 -23.54 12.02
C GLU A 6 14.44 -22.31 12.25
N GLN A 7 15.15 -21.84 11.23
CA GLN A 7 15.95 -20.61 11.30
C GLN A 7 15.05 -19.38 11.42
N ILE A 8 13.91 -19.35 10.69
CA ILE A 8 12.91 -18.28 10.79
C ILE A 8 12.31 -18.24 12.20
N ARG A 9 11.88 -19.39 12.73
CA ARG A 9 11.30 -19.49 14.07
C ARG A 9 12.29 -19.09 15.16
N ARG A 10 13.57 -19.43 14.99
CA ARG A 10 14.64 -19.03 15.91
C ARG A 10 14.92 -17.54 15.85
N ALA A 11 14.90 -16.93 14.67
CA ALA A 11 15.02 -15.48 14.50
C ALA A 11 13.82 -14.74 15.14
N GLU A 12 12.59 -15.20 14.90
CA GLU A 12 11.39 -14.65 15.53
C GLU A 12 11.45 -14.76 17.06
N ALA A 13 11.88 -15.90 17.60
CA ALA A 13 12.02 -16.10 19.04
C ALA A 13 13.09 -15.18 19.65
N ASN A 14 14.24 -15.02 18.99
CA ASN A 14 15.30 -14.12 19.44
C ASN A 14 14.83 -12.66 19.43
N ARG A 15 14.09 -12.26 18.39
CA ARG A 15 13.52 -10.91 18.31
C ARG A 15 12.49 -10.65 19.39
N LEU A 16 11.58 -11.59 19.65
CA LEU A 16 10.60 -11.48 20.73
C LEU A 16 11.28 -11.39 22.10
N ALA A 17 12.34 -12.17 22.33
CA ALA A 17 13.13 -12.09 23.57
C ALA A 17 13.85 -10.74 23.71
N ALA A 18 14.40 -10.19 22.63
CA ALA A 18 15.02 -8.86 22.62
C ALA A 18 13.99 -7.74 22.88
N LEU A 19 12.80 -7.83 22.29
CA LEU A 19 11.68 -6.93 22.55
C LEU A 19 11.20 -7.01 23.99
N GLU A 20 11.10 -8.21 24.56
CA GLU A 20 10.70 -8.39 25.96
C GLU A 20 11.76 -7.84 26.92
N LYS A 21 13.06 -8.07 26.64
CA LYS A 21 14.16 -7.49 27.42
C LYS A 21 14.13 -5.95 27.39
N ARG A 22 13.89 -5.36 26.22
CA ARG A 22 13.75 -3.89 26.06
C ARG A 22 12.46 -3.37 26.70
N ARG A 23 11.35 -4.10 26.63
CA ARG A 23 10.09 -3.77 27.32
C ARG A 23 10.25 -3.82 28.82
N ARG A 24 11.00 -4.78 29.36
CA ARG A 24 11.34 -4.86 30.80
C ARG A 24 12.23 -3.69 31.22
N ALA A 25 13.22 -3.31 30.40
CA ALA A 25 14.06 -2.14 30.64
C ALA A 25 13.28 -0.81 30.56
N ALA A 26 12.34 -0.70 29.62
CA ALA A 26 11.46 0.46 29.49
C ALA A 26 10.40 0.50 30.60
N ALA A 27 9.89 -0.65 31.04
CA ALA A 27 8.96 -0.76 32.17
C ALA A 27 9.64 -0.46 33.50
N SER A 28 10.91 -0.86 33.70
CA SER A 28 11.68 -0.45 34.87
C SER A 28 11.96 1.05 34.86
N ALA A 29 12.26 1.64 33.70
CA ALA A 29 12.41 3.09 33.56
C ALA A 29 11.07 3.85 33.74
N ALA A 30 9.94 3.27 33.34
CA ALA A 30 8.60 3.85 33.54
C ALA A 30 8.10 3.70 34.99
N ALA A 31 8.50 2.65 35.71
CA ALA A 31 8.22 2.48 37.13
C ALA A 31 8.93 3.54 38.00
N GLU A 32 10.12 3.99 37.59
CA GLU A 32 10.81 5.13 38.22
C GLU A 32 10.14 6.49 37.91
N ALA A 33 9.33 6.57 36.84
CA ALA A 33 8.66 7.80 36.39
C ALA A 33 7.15 7.88 36.76
N GLY A 34 6.61 6.90 37.48
CA GLY A 34 5.28 7.01 38.11
C GLY A 34 4.07 7.06 37.17
N PHE A 35 4.11 6.43 35.98
CA PHE A 35 2.97 6.43 35.04
C PHE A 35 2.47 5.00 34.73
N THR A 36 1.18 4.75 35.01
CA THR A 36 0.50 3.48 34.69
C THR A 36 -0.23 3.59 33.35
N VAL A 37 0.02 2.67 32.41
CA VAL A 37 -0.73 2.56 31.15
C VAL A 37 -1.55 1.27 31.15
N ASP A 38 -2.86 1.44 30.98
CA ASP A 38 -3.90 0.41 30.95
C ASP A 38 -3.75 -0.53 29.75
N ALA A 39 -3.82 -1.84 30.01
CA ALA A 39 -3.53 -2.89 29.04
C ALA A 39 -4.82 -3.63 28.64
N GLY A 40 -5.50 -3.14 27.61
CA GLY A 40 -6.64 -3.88 27.06
C GLY A 40 -7.33 -3.23 25.88
N ALA A 41 -6.80 -3.40 24.66
CA ALA A 41 -7.55 -2.97 23.46
C ALA A 41 -7.14 -3.65 22.14
N TRP A 42 -6.83 -4.95 22.08
CA TRP A 42 -6.76 -5.64 20.77
C TRP A 42 -7.24 -7.10 20.88
N ARG A 43 -8.51 -7.35 20.57
CA ARG A 43 -9.02 -8.71 20.24
C ARG A 43 -9.20 -8.80 18.73
N LEU A 44 -8.45 -9.67 18.09
CA LEU A 44 -8.60 -10.04 16.68
C LEU A 44 -9.85 -10.91 16.51
N PHE A 45 -10.77 -10.50 15.62
CA PHE A 45 -11.91 -11.32 15.20
C PHE A 45 -11.47 -12.33 14.13
N LYS A 46 -11.79 -13.62 14.32
CA LYS A 46 -11.62 -14.67 13.30
C LYS A 46 -12.91 -14.82 12.49
N CYS A 47 -12.81 -14.81 11.16
CA CYS A 47 -13.92 -15.05 10.23
C CYS A 47 -14.54 -16.44 10.43
N ARG A 48 -15.88 -16.52 10.44
CA ARG A 48 -16.62 -17.79 10.42
C ARG A 48 -16.65 -18.37 9.00
N LYS A 49 -16.49 -19.69 8.90
CA LYS A 49 -16.57 -20.47 7.66
C LYS A 49 -18.04 -20.56 7.18
N PRO A 50 -18.32 -20.46 5.86
CA PRO A 50 -19.68 -20.64 5.35
C PRO A 50 -20.14 -22.11 5.46
N PRO A 51 -21.45 -22.37 5.59
CA PRO A 51 -21.99 -23.72 5.69
C PRO A 51 -21.93 -24.50 4.36
N ASN A 52 -21.86 -25.83 4.50
CA ASN A 52 -21.54 -26.82 3.47
C ASN A 52 -22.73 -27.05 2.49
N PRO A 53 -22.52 -27.26 1.16
CA PRO A 53 -23.62 -27.26 0.17
C PRO A 53 -24.52 -28.52 0.12
N ASN A 54 -24.30 -29.53 0.96
CA ASN A 54 -25.03 -30.80 0.85
C ASN A 54 -25.86 -31.06 2.12
N ALA A 55 -27.01 -30.40 2.20
CA ALA A 55 -28.12 -30.84 3.04
C ALA A 55 -29.44 -30.34 2.45
N GLU A 56 -30.40 -31.27 2.33
CA GLU A 56 -31.84 -31.10 2.18
C GLU A 56 -32.43 -31.04 0.76
N SER A 57 -32.79 -32.25 0.31
CA SER A 57 -33.85 -32.55 -0.64
C SER A 57 -35.22 -32.42 0.05
N GLU A 58 -36.09 -31.54 -0.42
CA GLU A 58 -37.53 -31.55 -0.10
C GLU A 58 -38.39 -31.41 -1.37
N ALA A 59 -39.51 -32.14 -1.37
CA ALA A 59 -40.46 -32.41 -2.45
C ALA A 59 -41.27 -31.17 -2.94
N PRO A 60 -41.96 -31.22 -4.10
CA PRO A 60 -42.49 -30.03 -4.75
C PRO A 60 -43.73 -29.46 -4.02
N ARG A 61 -43.60 -28.26 -3.45
CA ARG A 61 -44.74 -27.48 -2.92
C ARG A 61 -45.26 -26.50 -3.98
N LYS A 62 -46.60 -26.33 -4.00
CA LYS A 62 -47.38 -25.46 -4.91
C LYS A 62 -46.79 -24.03 -5.04
N PRO A 63 -46.97 -23.34 -6.18
CA PRO A 63 -46.39 -22.01 -6.38
C PRO A 63 -46.99 -20.98 -5.40
N PRO A 64 -46.15 -20.17 -4.74
CA PRO A 64 -46.61 -19.10 -3.85
C PRO A 64 -47.13 -17.89 -4.67
N PRO A 65 -48.01 -17.05 -4.07
CA PRO A 65 -48.51 -15.85 -4.72
C PRO A 65 -47.38 -14.85 -5.00
N LEU A 66 -47.53 -14.08 -6.10
CA LEU A 66 -46.56 -13.11 -6.60
C LEU A 66 -46.05 -12.18 -5.48
N PRO A 67 -44.73 -12.02 -5.29
CA PRO A 67 -44.17 -11.17 -4.25
C PRO A 67 -44.45 -9.68 -4.54
N PRO A 68 -44.55 -8.84 -3.50
CA PRO A 68 -44.63 -7.38 -3.65
C PRO A 68 -43.40 -6.87 -4.40
N SER A 69 -43.60 -5.81 -5.20
CA SER A 69 -42.61 -5.18 -6.09
C SER A 69 -41.16 -5.37 -5.65
N LEU A 70 -40.36 -6.06 -6.48
CA LEU A 70 -38.93 -6.29 -6.26
C LEU A 70 -38.25 -5.00 -5.75
N PRO A 71 -37.40 -5.08 -4.70
CA PRO A 71 -36.66 -3.92 -4.24
C PRO A 71 -35.83 -3.33 -5.39
N PRO A 72 -35.69 -2.00 -5.47
CA PRO A 72 -35.01 -1.37 -6.59
C PRO A 72 -33.58 -1.90 -6.69
N GLU A 73 -33.18 -2.34 -7.89
CA GLU A 73 -31.84 -2.87 -8.11
C GLU A 73 -30.79 -1.78 -7.89
N ARG A 74 -29.72 -2.12 -7.17
CA ARG A 74 -28.61 -1.21 -6.89
C ARG A 74 -27.27 -1.92 -7.01
N PHE A 75 -26.24 -1.15 -7.35
CA PHE A 75 -24.86 -1.63 -7.35
C PHE A 75 -23.90 -0.55 -6.85
N CYS A 76 -22.72 -0.99 -6.44
CA CYS A 76 -21.62 -0.13 -6.03
C CYS A 76 -20.66 0.09 -7.20
N ALA A 77 -20.50 1.33 -7.65
CA ALA A 77 -19.40 1.75 -8.50
C ALA A 77 -18.15 1.93 -7.63
N PHE A 78 -17.21 0.98 -7.74
CA PHE A 78 -15.95 0.97 -7.02
C PHE A 78 -14.87 1.68 -7.82
N LEU A 79 -14.32 2.77 -7.27
CA LEU A 79 -13.28 3.55 -7.91
C LEU A 79 -11.91 3.16 -7.33
N GLU A 80 -10.97 2.82 -8.21
CA GLU A 80 -9.63 2.35 -7.83
C GLU A 80 -8.57 2.94 -8.74
N ILE A 81 -7.43 3.34 -8.18
CA ILE A 81 -6.28 3.82 -8.97
C ILE A 81 -5.68 2.64 -9.74
N CYS A 82 -5.60 2.76 -11.06
CA CYS A 82 -5.03 1.71 -11.92
C CYS A 82 -3.74 2.15 -12.61
N ALA A 83 -3.49 3.46 -12.71
CA ALA A 83 -2.21 4.01 -13.16
C ALA A 83 -1.94 5.37 -12.51
N VAL A 84 -0.77 5.95 -12.77
CA VAL A 84 -0.26 7.19 -12.19
C VAL A 84 -1.24 8.37 -12.33
N ASP A 85 -1.92 8.46 -13.47
CA ASP A 85 -2.91 9.49 -13.79
C ASP A 85 -4.26 8.87 -14.22
N GLU A 86 -4.52 7.63 -13.84
CA GLU A 86 -5.72 6.91 -14.25
C GLU A 86 -6.37 6.16 -13.10
N PHE A 87 -7.69 6.15 -13.10
CA PHE A 87 -8.49 5.35 -12.19
C PHE A 87 -9.54 4.56 -12.97
N SER A 88 -9.90 3.42 -12.42
CA SER A 88 -10.92 2.53 -12.97
C SER A 88 -12.21 2.59 -12.16
N VAL A 89 -13.35 2.40 -12.83
CA VAL A 89 -14.68 2.26 -12.25
C VAL A 89 -15.16 0.83 -12.52
N THR A 90 -15.42 0.09 -11.44
CA THR A 90 -15.88 -1.31 -11.51
C THR A 90 -17.22 -1.46 -10.80
N PRO A 91 -18.25 -2.06 -11.43
CA PRO A 91 -19.49 -2.34 -10.75
C PRO A 91 -19.38 -3.60 -9.89
N ASN A 92 -19.69 -3.45 -8.60
CA ASN A 92 -19.74 -4.50 -7.60
C ASN A 92 -21.16 -4.62 -7.02
N PRO A 93 -21.57 -5.79 -6.52
CA PRO A 93 -22.83 -5.94 -5.81
C PRO A 93 -22.92 -5.01 -4.60
N ALA A 94 -24.07 -4.36 -4.42
CA ALA A 94 -24.36 -3.59 -3.21
C ALA A 94 -24.87 -4.54 -2.11
N PRO A 95 -24.51 -4.30 -0.83
CA PRO A 95 -25.11 -5.05 0.28
C PRO A 95 -26.62 -4.80 0.30
N ASP A 96 -27.40 -5.86 0.50
CA ASP A 96 -28.86 -5.83 0.68
C ASP A 96 -29.71 -5.46 -0.55
N PHE A 97 -29.12 -5.34 -1.76
CA PHE A 97 -29.86 -5.09 -3.00
C PHE A 97 -29.62 -6.16 -4.07
N PRO A 98 -30.64 -6.50 -4.89
CA PRO A 98 -30.45 -7.39 -6.03
C PRO A 98 -29.50 -6.73 -7.04
N PHE A 99 -28.52 -7.52 -7.51
CA PHE A 99 -27.51 -7.05 -8.44
C PHE A 99 -28.03 -7.20 -9.89
N PRO A 100 -28.12 -6.10 -10.69
CA PRO A 100 -28.61 -6.12 -12.07
C PRO A 100 -27.79 -6.97 -13.07
N GLY A 101 -26.61 -7.43 -12.64
CA GLY A 101 -25.62 -8.07 -13.50
C GLY A 101 -24.60 -7.07 -14.04
N LYS A 102 -23.36 -7.55 -14.21
CA LYS A 102 -22.19 -6.71 -14.51
C LYS A 102 -22.36 -5.87 -15.78
N PHE A 103 -22.90 -6.46 -16.83
CA PHE A 103 -23.08 -5.79 -18.13
C PHE A 103 -24.11 -4.64 -18.07
N GLN A 104 -25.23 -4.84 -17.38
CA GLN A 104 -26.24 -3.79 -17.20
C GLN A 104 -25.71 -2.63 -16.35
N CYS A 105 -24.96 -2.95 -15.30
CA CYS A 105 -24.29 -1.94 -14.47
C CYS A 105 -23.27 -1.12 -15.27
N LEU A 106 -22.48 -1.78 -16.12
CA LEU A 106 -21.51 -1.11 -17.00
C LEU A 106 -22.21 -0.17 -17.99
N ARG A 107 -23.27 -0.62 -18.68
CA ARG A 107 -24.04 0.28 -19.56
C ARG A 107 -24.59 1.49 -18.80
N LYS A 108 -25.12 1.29 -17.59
CA LYS A 108 -25.64 2.41 -16.78
C LYS A 108 -24.55 3.40 -16.36
N ILE A 109 -23.32 2.92 -16.11
CA ILE A 109 -22.15 3.79 -15.87
C ILE A 109 -21.80 4.56 -17.15
N GLU A 110 -21.78 3.89 -18.30
CA GLU A 110 -21.48 4.49 -19.60
C GLU A 110 -22.52 5.54 -20.00
N ASP A 111 -23.81 5.25 -19.88
CA ASP A 111 -24.90 6.19 -20.15
C ASP A 111 -24.78 7.44 -19.26
N CYS A 112 -24.36 7.26 -18.01
CA CYS A 112 -24.15 8.35 -17.06
C CYS A 112 -22.94 9.23 -17.40
N LEU A 113 -21.86 8.64 -17.92
CA LEU A 113 -20.57 9.31 -18.10
C LEU A 113 -20.27 9.74 -19.55
N SER A 114 -20.94 9.13 -20.54
CA SER A 114 -20.77 9.40 -21.98
C SER A 114 -21.01 10.86 -22.37
N SER A 115 -21.88 11.55 -21.64
CA SER A 115 -22.18 12.98 -21.85
C SER A 115 -21.16 13.94 -21.25
N VAL A 116 -20.25 13.44 -20.39
CA VAL A 116 -19.41 14.28 -19.53
C VAL A 116 -17.92 14.04 -19.72
N VAL A 117 -17.51 12.79 -19.94
CA VAL A 117 -16.09 12.42 -20.10
C VAL A 117 -15.98 11.32 -21.15
N SER A 118 -15.13 11.54 -22.15
CA SER A 118 -14.76 10.48 -23.09
C SER A 118 -13.93 9.43 -22.34
N CYS A 119 -14.46 8.21 -22.21
CA CYS A 119 -13.68 7.08 -21.67
C CYS A 119 -12.45 6.85 -22.58
N CYS A 120 -11.26 6.75 -22.00
CA CYS A 120 -10.09 6.31 -22.75
C CYS A 120 -10.25 4.80 -23.00
N TYR A 121 -10.78 4.43 -24.16
CA TYR A 121 -10.89 3.03 -24.57
C TYR A 121 -9.51 2.52 -24.98
N ASN A 122 -8.66 2.21 -24.00
CA ASN A 122 -7.39 1.52 -24.27
C ASN A 122 -7.68 0.04 -24.51
N GLY A 123 -8.19 -0.27 -25.70
CA GLY A 123 -7.58 -1.22 -26.63
C GLY A 123 -7.12 -2.61 -26.18
N THR A 124 -7.54 -3.16 -25.04
CA THR A 124 -7.36 -4.60 -24.74
C THR A 124 -8.64 -5.20 -24.20
N GLN A 125 -9.53 -5.50 -25.15
CA GLN A 125 -10.67 -6.42 -25.09
C GLN A 125 -11.67 -6.29 -23.92
N SER A 126 -12.92 -6.56 -24.27
CA SER A 126 -14.14 -6.61 -23.46
C SER A 126 -14.12 -7.56 -22.24
N CYS A 127 -12.96 -8.02 -21.76
CA CYS A 127 -12.83 -9.13 -20.82
C CYS A 127 -12.69 -8.73 -19.33
N THR A 128 -12.29 -7.49 -19.01
CA THR A 128 -12.05 -7.09 -17.59
C THR A 128 -13.27 -6.44 -16.93
N GLY A 129 -14.17 -5.84 -17.70
CA GLY A 129 -15.41 -5.23 -17.21
C GLY A 129 -15.18 -4.10 -16.20
N LYS A 130 -14.28 -3.17 -16.55
CA LYS A 130 -14.00 -1.91 -15.85
C LYS A 130 -13.90 -0.78 -16.88
N TYR A 131 -14.28 0.45 -16.52
CA TYR A 131 -14.03 1.65 -17.33
C TYR A 131 -12.88 2.46 -16.74
N VAL A 132 -12.02 3.06 -17.57
CA VAL A 132 -10.84 3.82 -17.12
C VAL A 132 -10.96 5.29 -17.50
N TYR A 133 -10.68 6.17 -16.54
CA TYR A 133 -10.77 7.63 -16.67
C TYR A 133 -9.49 8.29 -16.16
N LYS A 134 -9.23 9.52 -16.61
CA LYS A 134 -8.09 10.30 -16.14
C LYS A 134 -8.35 10.90 -14.76
N LEU A 135 -7.32 10.97 -13.92
CA LEU A 135 -7.45 11.44 -12.53
C LEU A 135 -7.94 12.90 -12.44
N LYS A 136 -7.63 13.73 -13.44
CA LYS A 136 -8.16 15.10 -13.59
C LYS A 136 -9.69 15.16 -13.63
N ASP A 137 -10.34 14.11 -14.16
CA ASP A 137 -11.79 14.05 -14.34
C ASP A 137 -12.49 13.41 -13.12
N TYR A 138 -11.73 12.98 -12.10
CA TYR A 138 -12.24 12.24 -10.93
C TYR A 138 -13.43 12.94 -10.25
N VAL A 139 -13.31 14.24 -9.98
CA VAL A 139 -14.36 15.02 -9.31
C VAL A 139 -15.65 15.02 -10.12
N VAL A 140 -15.53 15.13 -11.45
CA VAL A 140 -16.66 15.18 -12.36
C VAL A 140 -17.33 13.81 -12.44
N VAL A 141 -16.54 12.74 -12.59
CA VAL A 141 -17.03 11.35 -12.64
C VAL A 141 -17.77 10.99 -11.35
N VAL A 142 -17.19 11.24 -10.17
CA VAL A 142 -17.84 10.96 -8.88
C VAL A 142 -19.16 11.73 -8.74
N LYS A 143 -19.18 13.00 -9.13
CA LYS A 143 -20.38 13.84 -9.07
C LYS A 143 -21.49 13.31 -9.98
N CYS A 144 -21.16 12.83 -11.17
CA CYS A 144 -22.12 12.23 -12.09
C CYS A 144 -22.66 10.91 -11.56
N LEU A 145 -21.79 10.02 -11.09
CA LEU A 145 -22.19 8.72 -10.54
C LEU A 145 -23.11 8.87 -9.32
N LYS A 146 -22.82 9.80 -8.41
CA LYS A 146 -23.66 10.09 -7.23
C LYS A 146 -25.05 10.63 -7.56
N LYS A 147 -25.23 11.28 -8.72
CA LYS A 147 -26.53 11.80 -9.18
C LYS A 147 -27.42 10.71 -9.77
N SER A 148 -26.83 9.61 -10.23
CA SER A 148 -27.56 8.54 -10.91
C SER A 148 -28.30 7.64 -9.91
N PRO A 149 -29.62 7.44 -10.06
CA PRO A 149 -30.40 6.63 -9.15
C PRO A 149 -29.97 5.16 -9.21
N GLY A 150 -29.71 4.56 -8.06
CA GLY A 150 -29.34 3.15 -7.93
C GLY A 150 -27.83 2.85 -8.06
N ILE A 151 -26.98 3.87 -8.14
CA ILE A 151 -25.52 3.72 -8.07
C ILE A 151 -25.04 4.22 -6.70
N LEU A 152 -24.44 3.34 -5.92
CA LEU A 152 -23.66 3.71 -4.75
C LEU A 152 -22.21 3.90 -5.20
N VAL A 153 -21.50 4.90 -4.68
CA VAL A 153 -20.12 5.18 -5.10
C VAL A 153 -19.18 4.85 -3.95
N ASN A 154 -18.24 3.94 -4.19
CA ASN A 154 -17.11 3.74 -3.30
C ASN A 154 -15.92 4.51 -3.85
N GLU A 155 -15.62 5.64 -3.22
CA GLU A 155 -14.60 6.58 -3.64
C GLU A 155 -13.19 6.10 -3.30
N ILE A 156 -12.21 6.63 -4.03
CA ILE A 156 -10.80 6.48 -3.67
C ILE A 156 -10.58 7.24 -2.35
N PRO A 157 -9.98 6.63 -1.32
CA PRO A 157 -9.67 7.31 -0.07
C PRO A 157 -8.90 8.61 -0.32
N TYR A 158 -9.32 9.70 0.34
CA TYR A 158 -8.78 11.04 0.10
C TYR A 158 -7.26 11.12 0.17
N LYS A 159 -6.63 10.43 1.13
CA LYS A 159 -5.17 10.40 1.28
C LYS A 159 -4.50 9.83 0.02
N THR A 160 -5.02 8.74 -0.53
CA THR A 160 -4.50 8.10 -1.73
C THR A 160 -4.71 9.00 -2.94
N LEU A 161 -5.89 9.60 -3.07
CA LEU A 161 -6.21 10.54 -4.15
C LEU A 161 -5.28 11.76 -4.14
N ALA A 162 -5.04 12.36 -2.96
CA ALA A 162 -4.19 13.54 -2.81
C ALA A 162 -2.73 13.24 -3.21
N VAL A 163 -2.23 12.05 -2.88
CA VAL A 163 -0.90 11.59 -3.29
C VAL A 163 -0.85 11.43 -4.81
N CYS A 164 -1.79 10.71 -5.40
CA CYS A 164 -1.82 10.50 -6.85
C CYS A 164 -2.00 11.80 -7.64
N GLN A 165 -2.79 12.76 -7.15
CA GLN A 165 -2.94 14.07 -7.78
C GLN A 165 -1.62 14.86 -7.79
N ARG A 166 -0.83 14.81 -6.71
CA ARG A 166 0.50 15.42 -6.68
C ARG A 166 1.45 14.81 -7.72
N PHE A 167 1.37 13.49 -7.91
CA PHE A 167 2.19 12.78 -8.90
C PHE A 167 1.68 12.95 -10.35
N SER A 168 0.38 13.11 -10.56
CA SER A 168 -0.24 13.33 -11.89
C SER A 168 0.33 14.58 -12.57
N HIS A 169 0.54 15.66 -11.82
CA HIS A 169 1.19 16.88 -12.35
C HIS A 169 2.65 16.66 -12.78
N ALA A 170 3.31 15.63 -12.26
CA ALA A 170 4.66 15.24 -12.66
C ALA A 170 4.66 14.32 -13.90
N PHE A 171 3.51 14.00 -14.48
CA PHE A 171 3.39 13.14 -15.66
C PHE A 171 2.87 13.95 -16.85
N THR A 172 3.75 14.72 -17.51
CA THR A 172 3.38 15.55 -18.67
C THR A 172 3.73 14.82 -19.97
N GLY A 173 2.77 14.67 -20.88
CA GLY A 173 3.02 14.14 -22.24
C GLY A 173 3.52 12.70 -22.30
N ASN A 174 2.98 11.80 -21.46
CA ASN A 174 3.44 10.39 -21.33
C ASN A 174 4.89 10.23 -20.84
N ARG A 175 5.52 11.31 -20.37
CA ARG A 175 6.86 11.30 -19.78
C ARG A 175 6.74 11.59 -18.30
N TRP A 176 7.36 10.74 -17.49
CA TRP A 176 7.63 11.06 -16.10
C TRP A 176 8.62 12.24 -16.06
N MET A 177 8.15 13.40 -15.61
CA MET A 177 8.99 14.49 -15.18
C MET A 177 9.44 14.15 -13.76
N ALA A 178 10.75 14.05 -13.55
CA ALA A 178 11.29 13.83 -12.24
C ALA A 178 10.87 14.98 -11.30
N ILE A 179 10.21 14.66 -10.19
CA ILE A 179 9.84 15.64 -9.14
C ILE A 179 11.09 16.19 -8.44
N MET A 180 12.20 15.46 -8.53
CA MET A 180 13.52 15.81 -8.00
C MET A 180 14.50 15.95 -9.17
N GLU A 181 15.37 16.95 -9.13
CA GLU A 181 16.46 17.11 -10.10
C GLU A 181 17.28 15.81 -10.18
N ASP A 182 17.55 15.32 -11.40
CA ASP A 182 18.19 14.02 -11.58
C ASP A 182 19.66 14.00 -11.12
N HIS A 183 20.26 15.15 -10.80
CA HIS A 183 21.63 15.31 -10.31
C HIS A 183 21.75 16.36 -9.20
N LEU A 184 21.64 15.94 -7.93
CA LEU A 184 21.98 16.79 -6.78
C LEU A 184 23.46 17.20 -6.82
N SER A 185 23.76 18.45 -6.45
CA SER A 185 25.14 18.94 -6.33
C SER A 185 25.92 18.16 -5.27
N ASP A 186 27.24 18.08 -5.42
CA ASP A 186 28.10 17.38 -4.44
C ASP A 186 27.97 18.01 -3.03
N ASP A 187 27.75 19.32 -2.93
CA ASP A 187 27.48 20.00 -1.65
C ASP A 187 26.21 19.47 -0.98
N ARG A 188 25.12 19.33 -1.75
CA ARG A 188 23.86 18.78 -1.26
C ARG A 188 24.00 17.31 -0.88
N VAL A 189 24.76 16.54 -1.67
CA VAL A 189 25.06 15.13 -1.35
C VAL A 189 25.85 15.04 -0.04
N ASN A 190 26.86 15.89 0.16
CA ASN A 190 27.63 15.93 1.40
C ASN A 190 26.74 16.28 2.62
N GLU A 191 25.80 17.22 2.46
CA GLU A 191 24.80 17.52 3.49
C GLU A 191 23.92 16.32 3.83
N LEU A 192 23.42 15.59 2.82
CA LEU A 192 22.61 14.38 3.02
C LEU A 192 23.41 13.26 3.68
N VAL A 193 24.64 13.00 3.23
CA VAL A 193 25.56 12.09 3.91
C VAL A 193 25.76 12.53 5.36
N GLY A 194 25.82 13.85 5.61
CA GLY A 194 25.84 14.48 6.92
C GLY A 194 24.70 14.05 7.87
N LYS A 195 23.53 13.69 7.33
CA LYS A 195 22.36 13.24 8.11
C LYS A 195 22.42 11.77 8.53
N ILE A 196 23.25 10.97 7.87
CA ILE A 196 23.41 9.55 8.21
C ILE A 196 24.06 9.46 9.60
N PRO A 197 23.53 8.63 10.53
CA PRO A 197 24.15 8.43 11.84
C PRO A 197 25.62 8.08 11.74
N GLN A 198 26.45 8.68 12.59
CA GLN A 198 27.91 8.54 12.51
C GLN A 198 28.36 7.07 12.52
N PHE A 199 27.83 6.25 13.43
CA PHE A 199 28.20 4.83 13.51
C PHE A 199 27.81 4.01 12.25
N LEU A 200 26.74 4.40 11.54
CA LEU A 200 26.37 3.79 10.26
C LEU A 200 27.34 4.22 9.16
N ARG A 201 27.72 5.52 9.13
CA ARG A 201 28.74 6.00 8.19
C ARG A 201 30.08 5.31 8.39
N ASP A 202 30.51 5.16 9.63
CA ASP A 202 31.81 4.56 9.97
C ASP A 202 31.84 3.05 9.66
N ALA A 203 30.67 2.40 9.59
CA ALA A 203 30.55 1.00 9.20
C ALA A 203 30.55 0.77 7.68
N LEU A 204 30.31 1.80 6.87
CA LEU A 204 30.34 1.70 5.41
C LEU A 204 31.78 1.58 4.91
N LEU A 205 32.03 0.58 4.06
CA LEU A 205 33.29 0.49 3.33
C LEU A 205 33.39 1.61 2.27
N PRO A 206 34.60 2.02 1.84
CA PRO A 206 34.76 3.14 0.91
C PRO A 206 33.95 3.00 -0.39
N TYR A 207 33.86 1.78 -0.95
CA TYR A 207 33.05 1.54 -2.14
C TYR A 207 31.54 1.62 -1.87
N GLN A 208 31.10 1.22 -0.67
CA GLN A 208 29.71 1.30 -0.25
C GLN A 208 29.29 2.76 -0.07
N LEU A 209 30.17 3.58 0.53
CA LEU A 209 29.95 5.01 0.66
C LEU A 209 29.84 5.70 -0.71
N GLU A 210 30.65 5.29 -1.69
CA GLU A 210 30.51 5.81 -3.06
C GLU A 210 29.20 5.34 -3.72
N GLY A 211 28.76 4.11 -3.46
CA GLY A 211 27.43 3.62 -3.87
C GLY A 211 26.28 4.45 -3.27
N VAL A 212 26.39 4.82 -1.99
CA VAL A 212 25.45 5.74 -1.32
C VAL A 212 25.48 7.12 -1.99
N ARG A 213 26.66 7.71 -2.19
CA ARG A 213 26.82 9.00 -2.90
C ARG A 213 26.22 8.95 -4.30
N TYR A 214 26.44 7.86 -5.03
CA TYR A 214 25.87 7.63 -6.36
C TYR A 214 24.33 7.64 -6.35
N GLY A 215 23.71 7.01 -5.35
CA GLY A 215 22.26 7.04 -5.15
C GLY A 215 21.73 8.42 -4.75
N LEU A 216 22.42 9.10 -3.83
CA LEU A 216 22.06 10.45 -3.40
C LEU A 216 22.14 11.47 -4.53
N ARG A 217 23.19 11.42 -5.37
CA ARG A 217 23.28 12.27 -6.58
C ARG A 217 22.03 12.16 -7.45
N ARG A 218 21.36 11.02 -7.48
CA ARG A 218 20.15 10.78 -8.29
C ARG A 218 18.83 10.92 -7.52
N GLY A 219 18.86 11.63 -6.38
CA GLY A 219 17.67 11.81 -5.55
C GLY A 219 17.11 10.48 -5.03
N GLY A 220 17.98 9.52 -4.70
CA GLY A 220 17.59 8.19 -4.21
C GLY A 220 17.22 7.18 -5.30
N LYS A 221 17.24 7.56 -6.59
CA LYS A 221 16.96 6.67 -7.72
C LYS A 221 18.24 5.99 -8.20
N CYS A 222 18.51 4.77 -7.73
CA CYS A 222 19.66 4.00 -8.22
C CYS A 222 19.42 2.49 -8.19
N LEU A 223 20.16 1.80 -9.05
CA LEU A 223 20.32 0.35 -9.00
C LEU A 223 21.66 0.03 -8.32
N ILE A 224 21.61 -0.58 -7.13
CA ILE A 224 22.80 -1.10 -6.44
C ILE A 224 22.99 -2.55 -6.89
N ALA A 225 23.87 -2.77 -7.86
CA ALA A 225 24.10 -4.06 -8.50
C ALA A 225 25.40 -4.76 -8.05
N ASP A 226 25.89 -4.45 -6.85
CA ASP A 226 27.09 -5.08 -6.30
C ASP A 226 26.91 -6.60 -6.13
N GLU A 227 28.01 -7.34 -6.09
CA GLU A 227 27.99 -8.79 -5.86
C GLU A 227 27.28 -9.18 -4.55
N MET A 228 26.77 -10.40 -4.50
CA MET A 228 26.15 -10.94 -3.28
C MET A 228 27.16 -10.98 -2.13
N GLY A 229 26.75 -10.56 -0.93
CA GLY A 229 27.61 -10.49 0.25
C GLY A 229 28.32 -9.15 0.47
N LEU A 230 28.35 -8.24 -0.51
CA LEU A 230 29.01 -6.92 -0.38
C LEU A 230 28.20 -5.85 0.39
N GLY A 231 27.17 -6.25 1.14
CA GLY A 231 26.42 -5.29 1.97
C GLY A 231 25.57 -4.30 1.16
N LYS A 232 24.77 -4.79 0.21
CA LYS A 232 23.79 -3.93 -0.51
C LYS A 232 22.71 -3.37 0.42
N SER A 233 22.29 -4.15 1.41
CA SER A 233 21.27 -3.74 2.38
C SER A 233 21.71 -2.52 3.19
N ILE A 234 22.94 -2.49 3.72
CA ILE A 234 23.45 -1.34 4.48
C ILE A 234 23.56 -0.08 3.61
N GLN A 235 23.93 -0.20 2.33
CA GLN A 235 23.91 0.93 1.39
C GLN A 235 22.48 1.46 1.18
N ALA A 236 21.51 0.56 0.95
CA ALA A 236 20.12 0.94 0.77
C ALA A 236 19.55 1.62 2.02
N ILE A 237 19.88 1.14 3.22
CA ILE A 237 19.48 1.75 4.49
C ILE A 237 20.10 3.14 4.66
N ALA A 238 21.38 3.31 4.31
CA ALA A 238 22.06 4.61 4.36
C ALA A 238 21.44 5.64 3.42
N ILE A 239 21.06 5.23 2.20
CA ILE A 239 20.33 6.10 1.27
C ILE A 239 18.95 6.43 1.83
N ALA A 240 18.18 5.41 2.25
CA ALA A 240 16.85 5.55 2.83
C ALA A 240 16.83 6.53 4.02
N CYS A 241 17.84 6.45 4.89
CA CYS A 241 18.01 7.34 6.04
C CYS A 241 18.01 8.83 5.66
N CYS A 242 18.53 9.18 4.47
CA CYS A 242 18.60 10.56 4.01
C CYS A 242 17.23 11.16 3.66
N PHE A 243 16.22 10.32 3.43
CA PHE A 243 14.88 10.69 2.97
C PHE A 243 13.77 10.41 3.99
N LEU A 244 14.10 10.03 5.23
CA LEU A 244 13.12 9.70 6.27
C LEU A 244 12.13 10.84 6.58
N ASN A 245 12.56 12.09 6.40
CA ASN A 245 11.70 13.25 6.63
C ASN A 245 10.70 13.50 5.48
N GLU A 246 10.83 12.80 4.35
CA GLU A 246 9.95 12.96 3.19
C GLU A 246 8.73 12.05 3.24
N GLY A 247 8.76 10.99 4.05
CA GLY A 247 7.62 10.10 4.24
C GLY A 247 8.01 8.68 4.67
N PRO A 248 7.01 7.79 4.80
CA PRO A 248 7.26 6.39 5.13
C PRO A 248 8.03 5.67 4.03
N ILE A 249 8.93 4.77 4.44
CA ILE A 249 9.76 3.98 3.53
C ILE A 249 9.16 2.58 3.38
N LEU A 250 8.97 2.14 2.14
CA LEU A 250 8.48 0.80 1.82
C LEU A 250 9.64 -0.06 1.31
N VAL A 251 9.95 -1.14 2.03
CA VAL A 251 10.91 -2.16 1.60
C VAL A 251 10.15 -3.37 1.07
N VAL A 252 10.34 -3.69 -0.21
CA VAL A 252 9.77 -4.89 -0.83
C VAL A 252 10.87 -5.94 -0.93
N CYS A 253 10.67 -7.08 -0.27
CA CYS A 253 11.62 -8.19 -0.26
C CYS A 253 10.90 -9.55 -0.21
N PRO A 254 11.58 -10.66 -0.59
CA PRO A 254 11.08 -12.01 -0.33
C PRO A 254 10.68 -12.21 1.14
N ALA A 255 9.66 -13.02 1.40
CA ALA A 255 9.12 -13.23 2.75
C ALA A 255 10.19 -13.66 3.77
N SER A 256 11.15 -14.48 3.34
CA SER A 256 12.28 -14.95 4.16
C SER A 256 13.22 -13.85 4.63
N LEU A 257 13.27 -12.70 3.95
CA LEU A 257 14.16 -11.59 4.27
C LEU A 257 13.50 -10.49 5.12
N ARG A 258 12.17 -10.54 5.34
CA ARG A 258 11.44 -9.48 6.06
C ARG A 258 12.00 -9.22 7.46
N PHE A 259 12.30 -10.30 8.19
CA PHE A 259 12.89 -10.20 9.53
C PHE A 259 14.34 -9.72 9.49
N SER A 260 15.12 -10.20 8.51
CA SER A 260 16.50 -9.71 8.31
C SER A 260 16.52 -8.21 8.05
N TRP A 261 15.62 -7.70 7.21
CA TRP A 261 15.51 -6.26 6.95
C TRP A 261 15.11 -5.48 8.21
N ALA A 262 14.18 -5.99 9.00
CA ALA A 262 13.80 -5.35 10.26
C ALA A 262 14.96 -5.28 11.25
N GLU A 263 15.71 -6.37 11.42
CA GLU A 263 16.89 -6.39 12.29
C GLU A 263 17.98 -5.43 11.80
N GLU A 264 18.22 -5.36 10.49
CA GLU A 264 19.17 -4.40 9.92
C GLU A 264 18.71 -2.95 10.14
N LEU A 265 17.42 -2.63 9.94
CA LEU A 265 16.88 -1.30 10.20
C LEU A 265 16.99 -0.92 11.69
N GLU A 266 16.63 -1.82 12.61
CA GLU A 266 16.76 -1.60 14.05
C GLU A 266 18.22 -1.43 14.48
N ARG A 267 19.15 -2.14 13.83
CA ARG A 267 20.59 -2.05 14.10
C ARG A 267 21.19 -0.75 13.60
N TRP A 268 20.86 -0.36 12.37
CA TRP A 268 21.51 0.76 11.67
C TRP A 268 20.79 2.10 11.86
N LEU A 269 19.55 2.09 12.33
CA LEU A 269 18.74 3.29 12.61
C LEU A 269 18.13 3.18 14.02
N PRO A 270 18.91 3.38 15.10
CA PRO A 270 18.49 3.14 16.48
C PRO A 270 17.40 4.11 16.98
N PHE A 271 17.13 5.18 16.23
CA PHE A 271 16.01 6.08 16.49
C PHE A 271 14.68 5.55 15.95
N LEU A 272 14.68 4.50 15.11
CA LEU A 272 13.48 3.76 14.75
C LEU A 272 13.15 2.78 15.87
N LEU A 273 11.94 2.88 16.40
CA LEU A 273 11.44 1.91 17.35
C LEU A 273 10.91 0.69 16.59
N PRO A 274 10.93 -0.52 17.19
CA PRO A 274 10.32 -1.69 16.57
C PRO A 274 8.83 -1.51 16.24
N SER A 275 8.13 -0.62 16.95
CA SER A 275 6.75 -0.22 16.66
C SER A 275 6.60 0.55 15.35
N ASP A 276 7.66 1.17 14.86
CA ASP A 276 7.65 1.97 13.62
C ASP A 276 7.84 1.08 12.38
N ILE A 277 8.27 -0.17 12.57
CA ILE A 277 8.53 -1.15 11.51
C ILE A 277 7.34 -2.08 11.37
N HIS A 278 6.51 -1.81 10.37
CA HIS A 278 5.37 -2.65 10.03
C HIS A 278 5.79 -3.82 9.13
N LEU A 279 5.70 -5.04 9.65
CA LEU A 279 5.87 -6.27 8.88
C LEU A 279 4.50 -6.74 8.36
N GLY A 280 4.24 -6.49 7.08
CA GLY A 280 3.09 -7.02 6.34
C GLY A 280 3.34 -8.40 5.72
#